data_AF-A0AAV4LXT8-F1
#
_entry.id   AF-A0AAV4LXT8-F1
#
_cell.length_a   1.000
_cell.length_b   1.000
_cell.length_c   1.000
_cell.angle_alpha   90.00
_cell.angle_beta   90.00
_cell.angle_gamma   90.00
#
_symmetry.space_group_name_H-M   'P 1'
#
loop_
_entity.id
_entity.type
_entity.pdbx_description
1 polymer ?
#
loop_
_entity_poly.entity_id
_entity_poly.type
_entity_poly.pdbx_seq_one_letter_code
_entity_poly.pdbx_strand_id
1 'polypeptide(L)'
;MTQKAAKKGGKGKASAPVKKKDNRNKKGRHVKAKTHDDEEDLSDVEAEYLEDIPEGIARKIHQLANENDLDSRKIKLANDADFLEQDTLVAGTLKEVAGFMPETALPASTTEIGQLSRLLFKSATAENDSLRRLKEVYNEIGVYLSKYKSGGLPKAFKVLPRLKNWEELLAITCPENWTPNAMCEATHLFASNMTEPMVEIFYNKVLLPTVRKDIRNGRKLNYHLYMALKKAVFKPMAWFKGILVPLVEEVSAAYYVCERLNDEGYNI
;
A
#
# COMPACT_ATOMS: atom_id res chain seq x y z
N MET A 1 63.65 -45.23 -26.29
CA MET A 1 62.35 -45.91 -26.16
C MET A 1 61.40 -45.31 -27.19
N THR A 2 61.39 -45.86 -28.41
CA THR A 2 60.41 -46.85 -28.94
C THR A 2 59.08 -46.20 -29.35
N GLN A 3 58.91 -45.97 -30.66
CA GLN A 3 58.08 -46.75 -31.61
C GLN A 3 56.60 -46.29 -31.59
N LYS A 4 56.09 -45.63 -32.65
CA LYS A 4 55.68 -46.15 -33.96
C LYS A 4 54.41 -47.00 -33.88
N ALA A 5 53.38 -46.48 -34.54
CA ALA A 5 52.03 -47.03 -34.68
C ALA A 5 51.98 -48.43 -35.32
N ALA A 6 50.96 -49.21 -34.95
CA ALA A 6 50.47 -50.33 -35.74
C ALA A 6 48.93 -50.37 -35.72
N LYS A 7 48.41 -50.64 -36.91
CA LYS A 7 47.07 -50.49 -37.46
C LYS A 7 46.47 -51.90 -37.65
N LYS A 8 45.16 -52.08 -37.47
CA LYS A 8 44.31 -53.12 -38.10
C LYS A 8 42.86 -52.92 -37.59
N GLY A 9 41.79 -52.87 -38.38
CA GLY A 9 41.62 -52.93 -39.83
C GLY A 9 40.17 -53.31 -40.18
N GLY A 10 39.56 -52.56 -41.10
CA GLY A 10 38.50 -52.97 -42.06
C GLY A 10 37.13 -53.44 -41.53
N LYS A 11 36.02 -53.41 -42.28
CA LYS A 11 35.60 -52.90 -43.60
C LYS A 11 34.06 -52.99 -43.61
N GLY A 12 33.35 -52.09 -44.30
CA GLY A 12 31.94 -52.29 -44.66
C GLY A 12 31.27 -51.02 -45.19
N LYS A 13 30.97 -50.98 -46.49
CA LYS A 13 30.38 -49.86 -47.25
C LYS A 13 28.91 -50.16 -47.63
N ALA A 14 28.22 -49.09 -48.05
CA ALA A 14 27.05 -48.98 -48.94
C ALA A 14 25.69 -48.81 -48.24
N SER A 15 24.67 -48.08 -48.74
CA SER A 15 24.47 -46.97 -49.69
C SER A 15 22.94 -46.81 -49.86
N ALA A 16 22.33 -45.65 -49.50
CA ALA A 16 21.11 -44.97 -50.04
C ALA A 16 19.74 -45.74 -50.14
N PRO A 17 18.52 -45.12 -50.21
CA PRO A 17 18.14 -43.82 -50.83
C PRO A 17 17.18 -42.87 -50.02
N VAL A 18 17.24 -41.52 -50.14
CA VAL A 18 16.52 -40.56 -51.05
C VAL A 18 15.00 -40.83 -51.18
N LYS A 19 14.02 -39.94 -50.89
CA LYS A 19 13.60 -38.64 -51.50
C LYS A 19 12.49 -38.00 -50.61
N LYS A 20 12.50 -36.70 -50.27
CA LYS A 20 12.25 -35.45 -51.05
C LYS A 20 10.77 -35.07 -51.20
N LYS A 21 10.38 -33.90 -50.68
CA LYS A 21 9.45 -32.87 -51.24
C LYS A 21 9.46 -31.67 -50.27
N ASP A 22 10.10 -30.55 -50.64
CA ASP A 22 9.51 -29.38 -51.33
C ASP A 22 8.42 -28.72 -50.46
N ASN A 23 8.45 -27.43 -50.09
CA ASN A 23 8.57 -26.29 -51.00
C ASN A 23 8.77 -24.95 -50.22
N ARG A 24 9.68 -24.11 -50.73
CA ARG A 24 9.63 -22.63 -50.91
C ARG A 24 8.65 -21.84 -50.01
N ASN A 25 9.05 -20.70 -49.41
CA ASN A 25 9.30 -19.48 -50.18
C ASN A 25 10.07 -18.39 -49.41
N LYS A 26 10.83 -17.60 -50.17
CA LYS A 26 11.64 -16.42 -49.78
C LYS A 26 10.77 -15.19 -49.48
N LYS A 27 11.30 -14.31 -48.61
CA LYS A 27 11.51 -12.84 -48.77
C LYS A 27 11.60 -12.25 -47.35
N GLY A 28 12.60 -11.47 -46.94
CA GLY A 28 13.29 -10.44 -47.70
C GLY A 28 12.65 -9.07 -47.42
N ARG A 29 12.94 -8.51 -46.24
CA ARG A 29 13.08 -7.08 -45.89
C ARG A 29 11.90 -6.13 -46.18
N HIS A 30 11.35 -5.54 -45.11
CA HIS A 30 11.08 -4.09 -45.08
C HIS A 30 11.18 -3.56 -43.64
N VAL A 31 12.32 -2.97 -43.30
CA VAL A 31 12.37 -1.90 -42.30
C VAL A 31 11.63 -0.73 -42.94
N LYS A 32 10.50 -0.33 -42.36
CA LYS A 32 9.83 0.93 -42.70
C LYS A 32 10.14 1.87 -41.55
N ALA A 33 10.95 2.89 -41.82
CA ALA A 33 10.87 4.11 -41.04
C ALA A 33 9.54 4.78 -41.39
N LYS A 34 8.69 5.05 -40.39
CA LYS A 34 7.61 6.02 -40.54
C LYS A 34 7.25 6.63 -39.18
N THR A 35 7.27 7.94 -39.21
CA THR A 35 6.90 8.93 -38.20
C THR A 35 5.39 8.97 -37.95
N HIS A 36 5.05 9.40 -36.72
CA HIS A 36 3.86 10.18 -36.30
C HIS A 36 2.47 9.51 -36.41
N ASP A 37 1.79 9.53 -35.26
CA ASP A 37 0.40 9.17 -34.95
C ASP A 37 -0.06 7.78 -35.39
N ASP A 38 -0.21 6.89 -34.41
CA ASP A 38 -1.28 5.90 -34.33
C ASP A 38 -1.44 5.52 -32.85
N GLU A 39 -2.55 5.93 -32.25
CA GLU A 39 -3.06 5.50 -30.95
C GLU A 39 -3.17 3.96 -30.95
N GLU A 40 -2.27 3.29 -30.21
CA GLU A 40 -2.42 1.87 -29.91
C GLU A 40 -3.66 1.74 -28.99
N ASP A 41 -4.75 1.23 -29.56
CA ASP A 41 -6.04 1.02 -28.90
C ASP A 41 -5.84 0.12 -27.66
N LEU A 42 -5.84 0.75 -26.48
CA LEU A 42 -5.57 0.13 -25.18
C LEU A 42 -6.68 -0.84 -24.73
N SER A 43 -7.71 -1.06 -25.54
CA SER A 43 -8.82 -1.98 -25.28
C SER A 43 -8.42 -3.46 -25.39
N ASP A 44 -7.50 -3.81 -26.29
CA ASP A 44 -7.09 -5.21 -26.51
C ASP A 44 -6.24 -5.79 -25.35
N VAL A 45 -5.52 -4.95 -24.62
CA VAL A 45 -4.68 -5.38 -23.48
C VAL A 45 -5.52 -5.56 -22.19
N GLU A 46 -6.66 -4.88 -22.08
CA GLU A 46 -7.57 -4.99 -20.94
C GLU A 46 -8.56 -6.15 -21.08
N ALA A 47 -8.99 -6.49 -22.31
CA ALA A 47 -9.84 -7.65 -22.59
C ALA A 47 -9.13 -8.99 -22.32
N GLU A 48 -7.82 -9.09 -22.59
CA GLU A 48 -7.04 -10.33 -22.34
C GLU A 48 -6.92 -10.66 -20.84
N TYR A 49 -7.14 -9.69 -19.92
CA TYR A 49 -6.99 -9.90 -18.48
C TYR A 49 -8.31 -10.17 -17.73
N LEU A 50 -9.46 -10.05 -18.41
CA LEU A 50 -10.79 -10.17 -17.79
C LEU A 50 -11.62 -11.35 -18.31
N GLU A 51 -11.23 -12.00 -19.43
CA GLU A 51 -11.97 -13.15 -19.97
C GLU A 51 -11.73 -14.48 -19.22
N ASP A 52 -10.74 -14.57 -18.32
CA ASP A 52 -10.44 -15.80 -17.58
C ASP A 52 -10.49 -15.63 -16.04
N ILE A 53 -11.52 -14.96 -15.51
CA ILE A 53 -11.85 -15.12 -14.07
C ILE A 53 -12.88 -16.26 -13.97
N PRO A 54 -12.53 -17.42 -13.36
CA PRO A 54 -13.48 -18.49 -13.11
C PRO A 54 -14.73 -17.93 -12.43
N GLU A 55 -15.91 -18.28 -12.93
CA GLU A 55 -17.17 -17.67 -12.52
C GLU A 55 -17.50 -17.84 -11.02
N GLY A 56 -16.82 -18.76 -10.35
CA GLY A 56 -16.84 -18.89 -8.88
C GLY A 56 -16.12 -17.74 -8.15
N ILE A 57 -15.05 -17.19 -8.73
CA ILE A 57 -14.30 -16.06 -8.17
C ILE A 57 -15.06 -14.75 -8.39
N ALA A 58 -15.64 -14.54 -9.57
CA ALA A 58 -16.49 -13.38 -9.86
C ALA A 58 -17.70 -13.32 -8.90
N ARG A 59 -18.38 -14.45 -8.68
CA ARG A 59 -19.47 -14.56 -7.69
C ARG A 59 -18.98 -14.28 -6.27
N LYS A 60 -17.79 -14.75 -5.91
CA LYS A 60 -17.21 -14.50 -4.58
C LYS A 60 -16.84 -13.04 -4.36
N ILE A 61 -16.35 -12.34 -5.39
CA ILE A 61 -16.09 -10.90 -5.35
C ILE A 61 -17.40 -10.12 -5.15
N HIS A 62 -18.44 -10.46 -5.90
CA HIS A 62 -19.75 -9.81 -5.76
C HIS A 62 -20.38 -10.07 -4.39
N GLN A 63 -20.20 -11.29 -3.85
CA GLN A 63 -20.68 -11.66 -2.53
C GLN A 63 -19.94 -10.91 -1.41
N LEU A 64 -18.61 -10.82 -1.49
CA LEU A 64 -17.80 -10.08 -0.51
C LEU A 64 -18.02 -8.57 -0.57
N ALA A 65 -18.28 -8.02 -1.75
CA ALA A 65 -18.65 -6.62 -1.90
C ALA A 65 -20.01 -6.32 -1.23
N ASN A 66 -20.98 -7.22 -1.37
CA ASN A 66 -22.28 -7.09 -0.74
C ASN A 66 -22.23 -7.28 0.79
N GLU A 67 -21.40 -8.21 1.28
CA GLU A 67 -21.18 -8.44 2.72
C GLU A 67 -20.52 -7.22 3.39
N ASN A 68 -19.54 -6.59 2.73
CA ASN A 68 -18.91 -5.36 3.23
C ASN A 68 -19.88 -4.16 3.30
N ASP A 69 -20.80 -4.02 2.34
CA ASP A 69 -21.83 -2.97 2.41
C ASP A 69 -22.82 -3.23 3.56
N LEU A 70 -23.10 -4.51 3.84
CA LEU A 70 -23.95 -4.95 4.95
C LEU A 70 -23.31 -4.71 6.32
N ASP A 71 -22.01 -4.99 6.48
CA ASP A 71 -21.27 -4.69 7.71
C ASP A 71 -21.11 -3.18 7.92
N SER A 72 -20.91 -2.41 6.84
CA SER A 72 -20.90 -0.94 6.89
C SER A 72 -22.26 -0.38 7.35
N ARG A 73 -23.37 -0.98 6.90
CA ARG A 73 -24.73 -0.63 7.36
C ARG A 73 -24.99 -1.07 8.80
N LYS A 74 -24.52 -2.25 9.23
CA LYS A 74 -24.61 -2.71 10.63
C LYS A 74 -23.84 -1.81 11.59
N ILE A 75 -22.66 -1.34 11.19
CA ILE A 75 -21.86 -0.38 11.99
C ILE A 75 -22.61 0.95 12.14
N LYS A 76 -23.28 1.44 11.08
CA LYS A 76 -24.14 2.64 11.16
C LYS A 76 -25.34 2.42 12.10
N LEU A 77 -26.05 1.31 11.95
CA LEU A 77 -27.17 0.93 12.82
C LEU A 77 -26.78 0.73 14.28
N ALA A 78 -25.60 0.18 14.56
CA ALA A 78 -25.07 0.01 15.91
C ALA A 78 -24.74 1.35 16.56
N ASN A 79 -24.14 2.28 15.81
CA ASN A 79 -23.87 3.63 16.29
C ASN A 79 -25.16 4.43 16.55
N ASP A 80 -26.20 4.22 15.73
CA ASP A 80 -27.51 4.85 15.93
C ASP A 80 -28.29 4.23 17.11
N ALA A 81 -28.08 2.94 17.40
CA ALA A 81 -28.67 2.24 18.55
C ALA A 81 -27.98 2.61 19.89
N ASP A 82 -26.64 2.72 19.91
CA ASP A 82 -25.88 3.19 21.08
C ASP A 82 -26.23 4.65 21.46
N PHE A 83 -26.70 5.44 20.51
CA PHE A 83 -27.14 6.82 20.75
C PHE A 83 -28.49 6.90 21.48
N LEU A 84 -29.32 5.85 21.42
CA LEU A 84 -30.64 5.80 22.08
C LEU A 84 -30.62 5.11 23.46
N GLU A 85 -29.50 4.52 23.87
CA GLU A 85 -29.33 3.92 25.20
C GLU A 85 -28.80 4.90 26.27
N GLN A 86 -28.59 6.17 25.92
CA GLN A 86 -28.24 7.25 26.87
C GLN A 86 -29.45 7.98 27.49
N ASP A 87 -30.60 7.31 27.57
CA ASP A 87 -31.78 7.83 28.25
C ASP A 87 -31.63 7.72 29.79
N THR A 88 -31.20 8.83 30.39
CA THR A 88 -31.49 9.48 31.71
C THR A 88 -31.93 8.71 32.98
N LEU A 89 -32.23 7.42 32.97
CA LEU A 89 -32.64 6.65 34.17
C LEU A 89 -31.45 6.07 34.97
N VAL A 90 -30.28 5.91 34.34
CA VAL A 90 -29.03 5.47 35.00
C VAL A 90 -28.32 6.64 35.72
N ALA A 91 -28.54 7.87 35.27
CA ALA A 91 -28.00 9.06 35.92
C ALA A 91 -28.63 9.30 37.32
N GLY A 92 -29.86 8.82 37.55
CA GLY A 92 -30.55 8.93 38.84
C GLY A 92 -30.02 7.95 39.90
N THR A 93 -29.68 6.73 39.51
CA THR A 93 -29.19 5.67 40.41
C THR A 93 -27.74 5.91 40.86
N LEU A 94 -26.93 6.60 40.06
CA LEU A 94 -25.59 7.04 40.46
C LEU A 94 -25.58 8.20 41.47
N LYS A 95 -26.69 8.95 41.58
CA LYS A 95 -26.86 10.00 42.59
C LYS A 95 -27.22 9.43 43.97
N GLU A 96 -27.78 8.23 44.01
CA GLU A 96 -28.24 7.58 45.25
C GLU A 96 -27.15 6.70 45.91
N VAL A 97 -26.13 6.29 45.15
CA VAL A 97 -24.95 5.55 45.67
C VAL A 97 -23.83 6.48 46.18
N ALA A 98 -24.02 7.80 46.15
CA ALA A 98 -23.13 8.77 46.82
C ALA A 98 -23.30 8.82 48.35
N GLY A 99 -24.17 7.97 48.93
CA GLY A 99 -24.47 7.92 50.38
C GLY A 99 -23.86 6.73 51.14
N PHE A 100 -23.01 5.90 50.53
CA PHE A 100 -22.46 4.71 51.19
C PHE A 100 -20.93 4.69 51.17
N MET A 101 -20.30 5.58 51.93
CA MET A 101 -18.93 5.38 52.42
C MET A 101 -18.91 5.59 53.93
N PRO A 102 -18.63 4.56 54.75
CA PRO A 102 -18.30 4.78 56.15
C PRO A 102 -16.93 5.46 56.20
N GLU A 103 -16.96 6.73 56.62
CA GLU A 103 -15.81 7.49 57.07
C GLU A 103 -15.26 6.80 58.33
N THR A 104 -14.29 5.90 58.17
CA THR A 104 -13.31 5.44 59.19
C THR A 104 -12.54 4.20 58.71
N ALA A 105 -11.54 4.41 57.85
CA ALA A 105 -10.31 3.59 57.82
C ALA A 105 -9.36 4.15 56.76
N LEU A 106 -8.54 5.12 57.15
CA LEU A 106 -7.26 5.34 56.47
C LEU A 106 -6.48 4.01 56.54
N PRO A 107 -6.03 3.42 55.42
CA PRO A 107 -5.15 2.26 55.49
C PRO A 107 -3.81 2.72 56.05
N ALA A 108 -3.64 2.51 57.35
CA ALA A 108 -2.37 2.65 58.05
C ALA A 108 -1.44 1.51 57.64
N SER A 109 -0.88 1.57 56.43
CA SER A 109 0.30 0.78 56.05
C SER A 109 0.93 1.40 54.80
N THR A 110 2.01 2.16 55.03
CA THR A 110 2.86 2.79 54.00
C THR A 110 3.36 1.80 52.92
N THR A 111 3.29 0.50 53.21
CA THR A 111 3.79 -0.59 52.36
C THR A 111 2.88 -0.89 51.16
N GLU A 112 1.57 -0.71 51.28
CA GLU A 112 0.61 -1.04 50.21
C GLU A 112 0.51 0.07 49.16
N ILE A 113 0.58 1.33 49.60
CA ILE A 113 0.68 2.51 48.70
C ILE A 113 1.94 2.41 47.85
N GLY A 114 3.06 1.96 48.44
CA GLY A 114 4.34 1.72 47.76
C GLY A 114 4.35 0.52 46.80
N GLN A 115 3.38 -0.39 46.91
CA GLN A 115 3.19 -1.52 45.99
C GLN A 115 2.26 -1.15 44.84
N LEU A 116 1.16 -0.45 45.13
CA LEU A 116 0.24 0.07 44.12
C LEU A 116 0.91 1.10 43.21
N SER A 117 1.68 2.04 43.78
CA SER A 117 2.52 2.95 43.00
C SER A 117 3.54 2.19 42.15
N ARG A 118 4.20 1.15 42.69
CA ARG A 118 5.10 0.31 41.88
C ARG A 118 4.38 -0.39 40.72
N LEU A 119 3.17 -0.91 40.90
CA LEU A 119 2.42 -1.58 39.83
C LEU A 119 1.92 -0.58 38.76
N LEU A 120 1.48 0.61 39.18
CA LEU A 120 1.10 1.71 38.29
C LEU A 120 2.30 2.26 37.50
N PHE A 121 3.46 2.44 38.12
CA PHE A 121 4.67 2.92 37.43
C PHE A 121 5.43 1.82 36.65
N LYS A 122 5.27 0.54 37.01
CA LYS A 122 5.89 -0.60 36.30
C LYS A 122 5.18 -0.95 35.00
N SER A 123 3.86 -0.80 34.92
CA SER A 123 3.11 -0.93 33.67
C SER A 123 3.45 0.20 32.69
N ALA A 124 3.49 1.45 33.18
CA ALA A 124 3.88 2.60 32.36
C ALA A 124 5.30 2.47 31.77
N THR A 125 6.28 1.99 32.54
CA THR A 125 7.66 1.83 32.05
C THR A 125 7.84 0.64 31.09
N ALA A 126 7.12 -0.47 31.29
CA ALA A 126 7.20 -1.65 30.41
C ALA A 126 6.50 -1.45 29.05
N GLU A 127 5.37 -0.73 29.03
CA GLU A 127 4.69 -0.35 27.79
C GLU A 127 5.58 0.58 26.95
N ASN A 128 6.25 1.53 27.60
CA ASN A 128 7.21 2.42 26.93
C ASN A 128 8.43 1.67 26.36
N ASP A 129 8.94 0.66 27.08
CA ASP A 129 10.09 -0.13 26.63
C ASP A 129 9.75 -1.06 25.45
N SER A 130 8.53 -1.61 25.42
CA SER A 130 8.04 -2.43 24.29
C SER A 130 7.83 -1.58 23.04
N LEU A 131 7.23 -0.39 23.20
CA LEU A 131 7.04 0.57 22.11
C LEU A 131 8.40 1.04 21.57
N ARG A 132 9.39 1.28 22.43
CA ARG A 132 10.74 1.64 22.02
C ARG A 132 11.37 0.58 21.12
N ARG A 133 11.34 -0.70 21.52
CA ARG A 133 11.87 -1.80 20.68
C ARG A 133 11.13 -1.89 19.34
N LEU A 134 9.81 -1.67 19.34
CA LEU A 134 9.03 -1.67 18.11
C LEU A 134 9.50 -0.55 17.16
N LYS A 135 9.73 0.66 17.68
CA LYS A 135 10.25 1.79 16.90
C LYS A 135 11.62 1.49 16.30
N GLU A 136 12.51 0.85 17.06
CA GLU A 136 13.83 0.41 16.57
C GLU A 136 13.70 -0.55 15.37
N VAL A 137 12.78 -1.53 15.44
CA VAL A 137 12.50 -2.45 14.33
C VAL A 137 11.97 -1.71 13.09
N TYR A 138 11.04 -0.76 13.26
CA TYR A 138 10.52 0.01 12.12
C TYR A 138 11.57 0.95 11.51
N ASN A 139 12.52 1.45 12.29
CA ASN A 139 13.65 2.20 11.78
C ASN A 139 14.52 1.34 10.84
N GLU A 140 14.81 0.09 11.22
CA GLU A 140 15.52 -0.87 10.37
C GLU A 140 14.75 -1.19 9.08
N ILE A 141 13.41 -1.29 9.17
CA ILE A 141 12.55 -1.49 7.99
C ILE A 141 12.63 -0.29 7.04
N GLY A 142 12.68 0.94 7.55
CA GLY A 142 12.87 2.13 6.72
C GLY A 142 14.17 2.06 5.90
N VAL A 143 15.27 1.67 6.55
CA VAL A 143 16.57 1.45 5.88
C VAL A 143 16.46 0.34 4.82
N TYR A 144 15.73 -0.74 5.10
CA TYR A 144 15.49 -1.81 4.14
C TYR A 144 14.70 -1.31 2.91
N LEU A 145 13.62 -0.55 3.11
CA LEU A 145 12.76 -0.04 2.03
C LEU A 145 13.47 0.97 1.13
N SER A 146 14.48 1.67 1.63
CA SER A 146 15.34 2.57 0.84
C SER A 146 16.21 1.85 -0.21
N LYS A 147 16.44 0.54 -0.05
CA LYS A 147 17.25 -0.30 -0.95
C LYS A 147 16.42 -1.37 -1.66
N TYR A 148 15.12 -1.42 -1.42
CA TYR A 148 14.24 -2.44 -1.93
C TYR A 148 14.15 -2.42 -3.47
N LYS A 149 14.06 -3.59 -4.08
CA LYS A 149 13.94 -3.75 -5.54
C LYS A 149 12.85 -4.75 -5.91
N SER A 150 12.88 -5.92 -5.30
CA SER A 150 11.96 -7.01 -5.57
C SER A 150 11.85 -7.92 -4.34
N GLY A 151 10.87 -8.81 -4.35
CA GLY A 151 10.63 -9.79 -3.30
C GLY A 151 9.37 -9.49 -2.49
N GLY A 152 9.26 -10.12 -1.32
CA GLY A 152 8.17 -9.85 -0.40
C GLY A 152 8.56 -8.78 0.62
N LEU A 153 7.61 -7.94 1.01
CA LEU A 153 7.80 -7.00 2.12
C LEU A 153 8.03 -7.75 3.46
N PRO A 154 8.82 -7.19 4.40
CA PRO A 154 9.03 -7.77 5.72
C PRO A 154 7.72 -8.05 6.45
N LYS A 155 7.67 -9.14 7.23
CA LYS A 155 6.46 -9.55 7.97
C LYS A 155 5.95 -8.47 8.93
N ALA A 156 6.88 -7.76 9.60
CA ALA A 156 6.55 -6.63 10.46
C ALA A 156 5.88 -5.49 9.69
N PHE A 157 6.33 -5.18 8.47
CA PHE A 157 5.67 -4.18 7.63
C PHE A 157 4.29 -4.63 7.17
N LYS A 158 4.10 -5.93 6.87
CA LYS A 158 2.80 -6.49 6.47
C LYS A 158 1.71 -6.41 7.54
N VAL A 159 2.08 -6.37 8.82
CA VAL A 159 1.11 -6.23 9.91
C VAL A 159 0.75 -4.78 10.24
N LEU A 160 1.53 -3.82 9.73
CA LEU A 160 1.35 -2.39 9.95
C LEU A 160 -0.09 -1.89 9.71
N PRO A 161 -0.82 -2.30 8.65
CA PRO A 161 -2.21 -1.90 8.42
C PRO A 161 -3.20 -2.19 9.53
N ARG A 162 -2.90 -3.16 10.41
CA ARG A 162 -3.80 -3.61 11.46
C ARG A 162 -3.53 -2.91 12.80
N LEU A 163 -2.48 -2.10 12.88
CA LEU A 163 -2.07 -1.42 14.10
C LEU A 163 -2.84 -0.11 14.29
N LYS A 164 -3.23 0.20 15.52
CA LYS A 164 -3.91 1.48 15.84
C LYS A 164 -3.00 2.69 15.60
N ASN A 165 -1.71 2.55 15.87
CA ASN A 165 -0.68 3.57 15.70
C ASN A 165 0.10 3.42 14.39
N TRP A 166 -0.55 2.92 13.33
CA TRP A 166 0.12 2.66 12.04
C TRP A 166 0.78 3.90 11.46
N GLU A 167 0.18 5.08 11.63
CA GLU A 167 0.68 6.34 11.08
C GLU A 167 2.01 6.76 11.73
N GLU A 168 2.10 6.67 13.06
CA GLU A 168 3.34 6.98 13.79
C GLU A 168 4.45 6.00 13.41
N LEU A 169 4.14 4.71 13.34
CA LEU A 169 5.11 3.69 12.96
C LEU A 169 5.55 3.83 11.49
N LEU A 170 4.62 4.21 10.61
CA LEU A 170 4.93 4.49 9.22
C LEU A 170 5.85 5.72 9.09
N ALA A 171 5.61 6.79 9.85
CA ALA A 171 6.46 7.98 9.81
C ALA A 171 7.93 7.65 10.16
N ILE A 172 8.16 6.75 11.12
CA ILE A 172 9.51 6.31 11.53
C ILE A 172 10.24 5.57 10.40
N THR A 173 9.52 4.94 9.48
CA THR A 173 10.14 4.26 8.32
C THR A 173 10.63 5.23 7.24
N CYS A 174 10.51 6.55 7.43
CA CYS A 174 10.92 7.62 6.50
C CYS A 174 10.47 7.35 5.06
N PRO A 175 9.14 7.40 4.78
CA PRO A 175 8.59 7.01 3.48
C PRO A 175 9.10 7.85 2.31
N GLU A 176 9.61 9.06 2.57
CA GLU A 176 10.25 9.93 1.58
C GLU A 176 11.53 9.36 0.94
N ASN A 177 12.17 8.40 1.62
CA ASN A 177 13.41 7.76 1.20
C ASN A 177 13.19 6.36 0.62
N TRP A 178 11.93 5.92 0.50
CA TRP A 178 11.63 4.63 -0.10
C TRP A 178 11.94 4.60 -1.59
N THR A 179 12.30 3.42 -2.08
CA THR A 179 12.38 3.20 -3.51
C THR A 179 11.00 3.24 -4.16
N PRO A 180 10.90 3.62 -5.45
CA PRO A 180 9.65 3.52 -6.22
C PRO A 180 9.01 2.11 -6.16
N ASN A 181 9.85 1.07 -6.16
CA ASN A 181 9.43 -0.33 -6.04
C ASN A 181 8.76 -0.60 -4.69
N ALA A 182 9.33 -0.10 -3.59
CA ALA A 182 8.76 -0.25 -2.26
C ALA A 182 7.43 0.50 -2.16
N MET A 183 7.36 1.71 -2.75
CA MET A 183 6.13 2.50 -2.76
C MET A 183 4.98 1.78 -3.45
N CYS A 184 5.23 1.12 -4.59
CA CYS A 184 4.23 0.34 -5.30
C CYS A 184 3.68 -0.82 -4.45
N GLU A 185 4.56 -1.60 -3.83
CA GLU A 185 4.16 -2.74 -2.99
C GLU A 185 3.48 -2.29 -1.69
N ALA A 186 3.96 -1.21 -1.07
CA ALA A 186 3.33 -0.61 0.09
C ALA A 186 1.93 -0.09 -0.24
N THR A 187 1.77 0.60 -1.37
CA THR A 187 0.46 1.08 -1.84
C THR A 187 -0.51 -0.07 -2.07
N HIS A 188 -0.04 -1.16 -2.68
CA HIS A 188 -0.83 -2.38 -2.86
C HIS A 188 -1.29 -2.99 -1.52
N LEU A 189 -0.37 -3.09 -0.56
CA LEU A 189 -0.62 -3.63 0.77
C LEU A 189 -1.64 -2.76 1.54
N PHE A 190 -1.45 -1.45 1.55
CA PHE A 190 -2.34 -0.54 2.29
C PHE A 190 -3.72 -0.45 1.64
N ALA A 191 -3.78 -0.32 0.31
CA ALA A 191 -5.05 -0.28 -0.40
C ALA A 191 -5.90 -1.55 -0.20
N SER A 192 -5.28 -2.71 0.02
CA SER A 192 -6.02 -3.97 0.22
C SER A 192 -6.39 -4.25 1.69
N ASN A 193 -5.63 -3.75 2.66
CA ASN A 193 -5.78 -4.14 4.07
C ASN A 193 -6.31 -3.03 4.99
N MET A 194 -6.34 -1.77 4.56
CA MET A 194 -6.82 -0.66 5.38
C MET A 194 -8.24 -0.19 4.98
N THR A 195 -8.93 0.43 5.94
CA THR A 195 -10.20 1.14 5.71
C THR A 195 -9.99 2.40 4.87
N GLU A 196 -11.01 2.85 4.16
CA GLU A 196 -10.92 4.01 3.23
C GLU A 196 -10.37 5.30 3.87
N PRO A 197 -10.79 5.72 5.08
CA PRO A 197 -10.25 6.94 5.70
C PRO A 197 -8.74 6.84 6.00
N MET A 198 -8.27 5.65 6.38
CA MET A 198 -6.84 5.43 6.65
C MET A 198 -6.02 5.46 5.36
N VAL A 199 -6.55 4.88 4.28
CA VAL A 199 -5.90 4.89 2.97
C VAL A 199 -5.85 6.31 2.40
N GLU A 200 -6.90 7.11 2.60
CA GLU A 200 -6.92 8.53 2.21
C GLU A 200 -5.76 9.30 2.85
N ILE A 201 -5.55 9.11 4.16
CA ILE A 201 -4.41 9.72 4.88
C ILE A 201 -3.08 9.25 4.29
N PHE A 202 -2.92 7.96 4.01
CA PHE A 202 -1.71 7.43 3.37
C PHE A 202 -1.47 8.04 1.99
N TYR A 203 -2.50 8.16 1.16
CA TYR A 203 -2.39 8.77 -0.17
C TYR A 203 -1.98 10.24 -0.09
N ASN A 204 -2.59 11.00 0.81
CA ASN A 204 -2.31 12.41 0.99
C ASN A 204 -0.90 12.66 1.57
N LYS A 205 -0.51 11.92 2.61
CA LYS A 205 0.75 12.16 3.34
C LYS A 205 1.98 11.50 2.71
N VAL A 206 1.81 10.40 1.97
CA VAL A 206 2.95 9.59 1.49
C VAL A 206 3.00 9.48 -0.02
N LEU A 207 1.94 8.97 -0.66
CA LEU A 207 1.97 8.68 -2.10
C LEU A 207 2.02 9.97 -2.93
N LEU A 208 1.11 10.92 -2.67
CA LEU A 208 0.99 12.16 -3.42
C LEU A 208 2.27 13.02 -3.38
N PRO A 209 2.90 13.29 -2.21
CA PRO A 209 4.14 14.06 -2.16
C PRO A 209 5.29 13.37 -2.90
N THR A 210 5.37 12.04 -2.85
CA THR A 210 6.42 11.26 -3.51
C THR A 210 6.28 11.33 -5.04
N VAL A 211 5.07 11.15 -5.57
CA VAL A 211 4.78 11.29 -7.01
C VAL A 211 5.12 12.70 -7.48
N ARG A 212 4.72 13.73 -6.72
CA ARG A 212 5.03 15.13 -7.06
C ARG A 212 6.52 15.41 -7.08
N LYS A 213 7.26 14.90 -6.09
CA LYS A 213 8.72 15.03 -6.03
C LYS A 213 9.38 14.37 -7.24
N ASP A 214 8.92 13.18 -7.63
CA ASP A 214 9.45 12.46 -8.81
C ASP A 214 9.19 13.22 -10.11
N ILE A 215 7.97 13.75 -10.32
CA ILE A 215 7.60 14.55 -11.51
C ILE A 215 8.37 15.89 -11.55
N ARG A 216 8.60 16.51 -10.39
CA ARG A 216 9.38 17.75 -10.31
C ARG A 216 10.85 17.52 -10.64
N ASN A 217 11.41 16.40 -10.18
CA ASN A 217 12.82 16.06 -10.38
C ASN A 217 13.09 15.46 -11.77
N GLY A 218 12.18 14.62 -12.25
CA GLY A 218 12.23 13.97 -13.55
C GLY A 218 11.01 14.37 -14.37
N ARG A 219 11.22 14.85 -15.60
CA ARG A 219 10.11 15.19 -16.52
C ARG A 219 9.23 14.00 -16.90
N LYS A 220 9.55 12.78 -16.44
CA LYS A 220 8.81 11.54 -16.67
C LYS A 220 8.67 10.79 -15.35
N LEU A 221 7.43 10.39 -15.03
CA LEU A 221 7.12 9.62 -13.83
C LEU A 221 7.73 8.21 -13.89
N ASN A 222 8.30 7.76 -12.77
CA ASN A 222 8.78 6.39 -12.64
C ASN A 222 7.65 5.36 -12.85
N TYR A 223 7.96 4.27 -13.57
CA TYR A 223 7.00 3.20 -13.86
C TYR A 223 6.34 2.60 -12.61
N HIS A 224 7.11 2.38 -11.53
CA HIS A 224 6.55 1.78 -10.31
C HIS A 224 5.65 2.76 -9.55
N LEU A 225 5.91 4.07 -9.62
CA LEU A 225 5.01 5.08 -9.06
C LEU A 225 3.73 5.19 -9.88
N TYR A 226 3.81 5.09 -11.21
CA TYR A 226 2.63 4.98 -12.06
C TYR A 226 1.79 3.73 -11.71
N MET A 227 2.43 2.58 -11.53
CA MET A 227 1.74 1.36 -11.09
C MET A 227 1.14 1.49 -9.68
N ALA A 228 1.81 2.21 -8.77
CA ALA A 228 1.26 2.55 -7.46
C ALA A 228 -0.03 3.36 -7.59
N LEU A 229 -0.05 4.37 -8.47
CA LEU A 229 -1.25 5.16 -8.76
C LEU A 229 -2.36 4.32 -9.37
N LYS A 230 -2.05 3.46 -10.36
CA LYS A 230 -3.04 2.54 -10.95
C LYS A 230 -3.66 1.63 -9.88
N LYS A 231 -2.86 1.12 -8.95
CA LYS A 231 -3.34 0.33 -7.81
C LYS A 231 -4.16 1.14 -6.81
N ALA A 232 -3.86 2.43 -6.64
CA ALA A 232 -4.59 3.30 -5.72
C ALA A 232 -6.04 3.55 -6.18
N VAL A 233 -6.31 3.52 -7.49
CA VAL A 233 -7.65 3.72 -8.06
C VAL A 233 -8.65 2.64 -7.61
N PHE A 234 -8.20 1.44 -7.21
CA PHE A 234 -9.09 0.38 -6.71
C PHE A 234 -9.80 0.74 -5.39
N LYS A 235 -9.39 1.82 -4.71
CA LYS A 235 -10.17 2.47 -3.65
C LYS A 235 -10.56 3.88 -4.11
N PRO A 236 -11.65 4.01 -4.90
CA PRO A 236 -11.97 5.27 -5.58
C PRO A 236 -12.21 6.42 -4.59
N MET A 237 -12.93 6.19 -3.50
CA MET A 237 -13.21 7.25 -2.51
C MET A 237 -11.95 7.82 -1.88
N ALA A 238 -11.02 6.95 -1.46
CA ALA A 238 -9.74 7.38 -0.91
C ALA A 238 -8.86 8.04 -1.98
N TRP A 239 -8.90 7.56 -3.23
CA TRP A 239 -8.16 8.13 -4.33
C TRP A 239 -8.62 9.56 -4.67
N PHE A 240 -9.94 9.79 -4.77
CA PHE A 240 -10.48 11.11 -5.05
C PHE A 240 -10.10 12.12 -3.96
N LYS A 241 -10.32 11.77 -2.70
CA LYS A 241 -10.05 12.69 -1.57
C LYS A 241 -8.56 12.83 -1.27
N GLY A 242 -7.78 11.76 -1.41
CA GLY A 242 -6.37 11.73 -1.04
C GLY A 242 -5.41 12.16 -2.16
N ILE A 243 -5.81 12.02 -3.43
CA ILE A 243 -4.98 12.35 -4.60
C ILE A 243 -5.62 13.47 -5.42
N LEU A 244 -6.82 13.25 -5.98
CA LEU A 244 -7.36 14.13 -7.03
C LEU A 244 -7.76 15.52 -6.50
N VAL A 245 -8.56 15.59 -5.44
CA VAL A 245 -9.03 16.85 -4.87
C VAL A 245 -7.85 17.74 -4.43
N PRO A 246 -6.86 17.24 -3.65
CA PRO A 246 -5.68 18.03 -3.31
C PRO A 246 -4.87 18.51 -4.51
N LEU A 247 -4.82 17.74 -5.61
CA LEU A 247 -4.15 18.16 -6.84
C LEU A 247 -4.88 19.33 -7.52
N VAL A 248 -6.20 19.27 -7.60
CA VAL A 248 -7.02 20.32 -8.25
C VAL A 248 -7.02 21.60 -7.43
N GLU A 249 -7.14 21.49 -6.11
CA GLU A 249 -7.15 22.65 -5.20
C GLU A 249 -5.85 23.46 -5.26
N GLU A 250 -4.70 22.79 -5.31
CA GLU A 250 -3.40 23.48 -5.39
C GLU A 250 -3.20 24.17 -6.73
N VAL A 251 -3.62 23.51 -7.83
CA VAL A 251 -3.53 24.10 -9.16
C VAL A 251 -4.43 25.33 -9.26
N SER A 252 -5.67 25.22 -8.78
CA SER A 252 -6.61 26.33 -8.69
C SER A 252 -6.05 27.51 -7.88
N ALA A 253 -5.51 27.24 -6.69
CA ALA A 253 -4.87 28.26 -5.86
C ALA A 253 -3.68 28.93 -6.56
N ALA A 254 -2.85 28.17 -7.27
CA ALA A 254 -1.72 28.71 -8.02
C ALA A 254 -2.18 29.64 -9.16
N TYR A 255 -3.24 29.27 -9.90
CA TYR A 255 -3.80 30.14 -10.94
C TYR A 255 -4.40 31.42 -10.36
N TYR A 256 -5.18 31.33 -9.28
CA TYR A 256 -5.77 32.52 -8.63
C TYR A 256 -4.71 33.46 -8.03
N VAL A 257 -3.61 32.92 -7.49
CA VAL A 257 -2.49 33.74 -7.01
C VAL A 257 -1.77 34.41 -8.18
N CYS A 258 -1.50 33.69 -9.28
CA CYS A 258 -0.90 34.28 -10.48
C CYS A 258 -1.79 35.37 -11.10
N GLU A 259 -3.10 35.18 -11.16
CA GLU A 259 -4.05 36.17 -11.68
C GLU A 259 -4.09 37.43 -10.80
N ARG A 260 -4.17 37.27 -9.47
CA ARG A 260 -4.07 38.41 -8.53
C ARG A 260 -2.75 39.18 -8.62
N LEU A 261 -1.63 38.48 -8.78
CA LEU A 261 -0.31 39.12 -8.91
C LEU A 261 -0.17 39.86 -10.24
N ASN A 262 -0.85 39.40 -11.30
CA ASN A 262 -0.91 40.11 -12.58
C ASN A 262 -1.79 41.37 -12.50
N ASP A 263 -2.90 41.32 -11.74
CA ASP A 263 -3.79 42.46 -11.53
C ASP A 263 -3.17 43.55 -10.62
N GLU A 264 -2.22 43.20 -9.74
CA GLU A 264 -1.49 44.17 -8.89
C GLU A 264 -0.28 44.83 -9.57
N GLY A 265 -0.08 44.63 -10.88
CA GLY A 265 0.80 45.46 -11.70
C GLY A 265 2.31 45.28 -11.50
N TYR A 266 2.77 44.15 -10.97
CA TYR A 266 4.20 43.82 -11.00
C TYR A 266 4.57 43.15 -12.33
N ASN A 267 5.13 43.94 -13.26
CA ASN A 267 5.83 43.43 -14.44
C ASN A 267 7.03 42.56 -13.99
N ILE A 268 7.13 41.36 -14.56
CA ILE A 268 8.35 40.52 -14.55
C ILE A 268 9.41 41.16 -15.44
#